data_AF-A0A7C2W5X7-F1
#
_entry.id   AF-A0A7C2W5X7-F1
#
_cell.length_a   1.000
_cell.length_b   1.000
_cell.length_c   1.000
_cell.angle_alpha   90.00
_cell.angle_beta   90.00
_cell.angle_gamma   90.00
#
_symmetry.space_group_name_H-M   'P 1'
#
loop_
_entity.id
_entity.type
_entity.pdbx_description
1 polymer ?
#
loop_
_entity_poly.entity_id
_entity_poly.type
_entity_poly.pdbx_seq_one_letter_code
_entity_poly.pdbx_strand_id
1 'polypeptide(L)'
;MELGKIEQYLLSQIGKNGAIHITLIDPEKVTSSAASKIAKDAAASGSSAIMIGGSTFISMSHLDNVIKAIKRAIRIPVILFPNNVTGISRYADAIWFMSLLNSTDPYFLMGAQVLGAPLVKRFGLEPIPMGYIIVGEGGTAGVIGRATPI
;
A
#
# COMPACT_ATOMS: atom_id res chain seq x y z
N MET A 1 -10.96 2.09 -19.41
CA MET A 1 -9.74 1.43 -18.89
C MET A 1 -10.14 0.04 -18.46
N GLU A 2 -9.34 -0.97 -18.79
CA GLU A 2 -9.54 -2.32 -18.30
C GLU A 2 -8.99 -2.42 -16.87
N LEU A 3 -9.76 -3.02 -15.95
CA LEU A 3 -9.36 -3.17 -14.55
C LEU A 3 -8.18 -4.15 -14.46
N GLY A 4 -7.25 -3.88 -13.55
CA GLY A 4 -6.14 -4.79 -13.27
C GLY A 4 -6.59 -6.07 -12.53
N LYS A 5 -5.70 -7.06 -12.43
CA LYS A 5 -6.01 -8.37 -11.83
C LYS A 5 -6.30 -8.25 -10.32
N ILE A 6 -5.54 -7.40 -9.62
CA ILE A 6 -5.69 -7.20 -8.18
C ILE A 6 -6.96 -6.40 -7.89
N GLU A 7 -7.23 -5.34 -8.65
CA GLU A 7 -8.48 -4.57 -8.54
C GLU A 7 -9.72 -5.44 -8.80
N GLN A 8 -9.72 -6.24 -9.88
CA GLN A 8 -10.77 -7.21 -10.16
C GLN A 8 -10.94 -8.22 -9.02
N TYR A 9 -9.83 -8.74 -8.48
CA TYR A 9 -9.85 -9.64 -7.33
C TYR A 9 -10.52 -8.98 -6.12
N LEU A 10 -10.12 -7.76 -5.73
CA LEU A 10 -10.69 -7.06 -4.59
C LEU A 10 -12.19 -6.80 -4.76
N LEU A 11 -12.61 -6.33 -5.94
CA LEU A 11 -14.03 -6.12 -6.26
C LEU A 11 -14.81 -7.44 -6.18
N SER A 12 -14.24 -8.55 -6.64
CA SER A 12 -14.86 -9.87 -6.53
C SER A 12 -15.01 -10.33 -5.07
N GLN A 13 -14.04 -10.02 -4.20
CA GLN A 13 -14.13 -10.34 -2.77
C GLN A 13 -15.20 -9.49 -2.09
N ILE A 14 -15.29 -8.19 -2.42
CA ILE A 14 -16.36 -7.32 -1.93
C ILE A 14 -17.73 -7.85 -2.37
N GLY A 15 -17.89 -8.21 -3.65
CA GLY A 15 -19.16 -8.73 -4.16
C GLY A 15 -19.60 -10.04 -3.49
N LYS A 16 -18.64 -10.89 -3.08
CA LYS A 16 -18.93 -12.18 -2.41
C LYS A 16 -19.19 -12.03 -0.91
N ASN A 17 -18.45 -11.16 -0.24
CA ASN A 17 -18.40 -11.11 1.22
C ASN A 17 -19.09 -9.86 1.80
N GLY A 18 -19.57 -8.94 0.96
CA GLY A 18 -20.13 -7.63 1.34
C GLY A 18 -19.06 -6.59 1.70
N ALA A 19 -17.95 -7.02 2.29
CA ALA A 19 -16.79 -6.19 2.60
C ALA A 19 -15.48 -6.97 2.49
N ILE A 20 -14.36 -6.25 2.47
CA ILE A 20 -13.03 -6.83 2.55
C ILE A 20 -12.28 -6.28 3.76
N HIS A 21 -11.39 -7.11 4.31
CA HIS A 21 -10.43 -6.70 5.32
C HIS A 21 -9.03 -6.75 4.72
N ILE A 22 -8.22 -5.72 4.99
CA ILE A 22 -6.83 -5.63 4.52
C ILE A 22 -5.96 -5.29 5.73
N THR A 23 -4.98 -6.14 6.02
CA THR A 23 -4.05 -5.91 7.15
C THR A 23 -2.89 -5.03 6.72
N LEU A 24 -2.71 -3.88 7.37
CA LEU A 24 -1.53 -3.03 7.19
C LEU A 24 -0.38 -3.52 8.07
N ILE A 25 0.79 -3.73 7.47
CA ILE A 25 2.05 -4.03 8.16
C ILE A 25 3.04 -2.89 7.88
N ASP A 26 3.51 -2.27 8.96
CA ASP A 26 4.62 -1.31 8.91
C ASP A 26 5.95 -2.07 8.94
N PRO A 27 6.72 -2.10 7.83
CA PRO A 27 7.95 -2.87 7.76
C PRO A 27 9.03 -2.38 8.72
N GLU A 28 8.96 -1.13 9.22
CA GLU A 28 9.93 -0.62 10.19
C GLU A 28 9.68 -1.13 11.61
N LYS A 29 8.47 -1.63 11.88
CA LYS A 29 8.06 -2.10 13.21
C LYS A 29 8.17 -3.61 13.38
N VAL A 30 8.59 -4.32 12.33
CA VAL A 30 8.63 -5.79 12.33
C VAL A 30 9.90 -6.32 11.65
N THR A 31 10.38 -7.46 12.11
CA THR A 31 11.36 -8.25 11.37
C THR A 31 10.67 -9.01 10.23
N SER A 32 11.43 -9.46 9.23
CA SER A 32 10.88 -10.26 8.11
C SER A 32 10.15 -11.53 8.58
N SER A 33 10.65 -12.19 9.64
CA SER A 33 10.01 -13.39 10.19
C SER A 33 8.70 -13.06 10.92
N ALA A 34 8.68 -11.97 11.70
CA ALA A 34 7.47 -11.49 12.35
C ALA A 34 6.43 -11.05 11.31
N ALA A 35 6.84 -10.34 10.26
CA ALA A 35 5.98 -9.94 9.16
C ALA A 35 5.35 -11.14 8.44
N SER A 36 6.13 -12.18 8.14
CA SER A 36 5.60 -13.44 7.57
C SER A 36 4.58 -14.11 8.48
N LYS A 37 4.82 -14.13 9.80
CA LYS A 37 3.90 -14.72 10.77
C LYS A 37 2.58 -13.94 10.81
N ILE A 38 2.66 -12.61 10.96
CA ILE A 38 1.49 -11.72 10.98
C ILE A 38 0.68 -11.88 9.68
N ALA A 39 1.34 -11.89 8.52
CA ALA A 39 0.67 -12.06 7.24
C ALA A 39 -0.04 -13.43 7.14
N LYS A 40 0.60 -14.51 7.60
CA LYS A 40 0.01 -15.85 7.60
C LYS A 40 -1.22 -15.92 8.51
N ASP A 41 -1.12 -15.37 9.72
CA ASP A 41 -2.21 -15.36 10.69
C ASP A 41 -3.38 -14.49 10.17
N ALA A 42 -3.08 -13.31 9.59
CA ALA A 42 -4.06 -12.43 8.97
C ALA A 42 -4.77 -13.06 7.77
N ALA A 43 -4.04 -13.76 6.90
CA ALA A 43 -4.61 -14.48 5.77
C ALA A 43 -5.50 -15.65 6.22
N ALA A 44 -5.05 -16.42 7.22
CA ALA A 44 -5.85 -17.50 7.82
C ALA A 44 -7.13 -16.96 8.50
N SER A 45 -7.09 -15.72 8.98
CA SER A 45 -8.22 -15.03 9.62
C SER A 45 -9.15 -14.32 8.61
N GLY A 46 -8.93 -14.50 7.30
CA GLY A 46 -9.82 -14.00 6.26
C GLY A 46 -9.48 -12.62 5.68
N SER A 47 -8.27 -12.09 5.93
CA SER A 47 -7.83 -10.89 5.23
C SER A 47 -7.75 -11.16 3.72
N SER A 48 -8.27 -10.23 2.92
CA SER A 48 -8.29 -10.33 1.46
C SER A 48 -6.96 -9.90 0.84
N ALA A 49 -6.18 -9.06 1.52
CA ALA A 49 -4.84 -8.66 1.09
C ALA A 49 -4.00 -8.26 2.30
N ILE A 50 -2.68 -8.17 2.09
CA ILE A 50 -1.74 -7.51 3.00
C ILE A 50 -1.32 -6.19 2.37
N MET A 51 -1.35 -5.13 3.16
CA MET A 51 -0.92 -3.81 2.78
C MET A 51 0.41 -3.48 3.46
N ILE A 52 1.35 -2.90 2.71
CA ILE A 52 2.68 -2.54 3.22
C ILE A 52 2.87 -1.03 3.12
N GLY A 53 2.99 -0.36 4.27
CA GLY A 53 3.08 1.09 4.37
C GLY A 53 3.38 1.51 5.80
N GLY A 54 3.82 2.75 6.03
CA GLY A 54 4.26 3.17 7.37
C GLY A 54 4.91 4.55 7.42
N SER A 55 5.49 4.85 8.58
CA SER A 55 5.88 6.21 8.98
C SER A 55 7.16 6.74 8.32
N THR A 56 8.06 5.89 7.86
CA THR A 56 9.25 6.26 7.07
C THR A 56 9.71 5.00 6.32
N PHE A 57 10.55 5.10 5.30
CA PHE A 57 11.24 3.92 4.77
C PHE A 57 12.75 4.16 4.88
N ILE A 58 13.39 3.53 5.87
CA ILE A 58 14.84 3.62 6.12
C ILE A 58 15.64 3.02 4.95
N SER A 59 15.15 1.95 4.30
CA SER A 59 15.80 1.40 3.11
C SER A 59 14.87 0.58 2.19
N MET A 60 15.09 0.69 0.88
CA MET A 60 14.42 -0.15 -0.11
C MET A 60 14.76 -1.64 0.05
N SER A 61 15.99 -1.98 0.48
CA SER A 61 16.39 -3.37 0.67
C SER A 61 15.64 -4.04 1.83
N HIS A 62 15.33 -3.29 2.89
CA HIS A 62 14.53 -3.78 4.00
C HIS A 62 13.08 -4.03 3.55
N LEU A 63 12.47 -3.08 2.85
CA LEU A 63 11.13 -3.22 2.28
C LEU A 63 11.04 -4.46 1.37
N ASP A 64 11.99 -4.62 0.47
CA ASP A 64 12.06 -5.78 -0.44
C ASP A 64 12.14 -7.11 0.34
N ASN A 65 12.95 -7.16 1.39
CA ASN A 65 13.12 -8.37 2.20
C ASN A 65 11.84 -8.73 2.95
N VAL A 66 11.13 -7.75 3.49
CA VAL A 66 9.84 -7.94 4.17
C VAL A 66 8.79 -8.46 3.18
N ILE A 67 8.64 -7.81 2.02
CA ILE A 67 7.65 -8.23 1.00
C ILE A 67 7.94 -9.64 0.50
N LYS A 68 9.21 -9.96 0.20
CA LYS A 68 9.61 -11.32 -0.21
C LYS A 68 9.28 -12.36 0.87
N ALA A 69 9.50 -12.03 2.14
CA ALA A 69 9.21 -12.94 3.23
C ALA A 69 7.70 -13.19 3.38
N ILE A 70 6.88 -12.14 3.25
CA ILE A 70 5.42 -12.25 3.26
C ILE A 70 4.94 -13.10 2.07
N LYS A 71 5.38 -12.80 0.84
CA LYS A 71 4.96 -13.53 -0.37
C LYS A 71 5.34 -15.01 -0.38
N ARG A 72 6.35 -15.43 0.39
CA ARG A 72 6.65 -16.86 0.60
C ARG A 72 5.67 -17.55 1.55
N ALA A 73 5.03 -16.79 2.44
CA ALA A 73 4.18 -17.32 3.51
C ALA A 73 2.69 -17.36 3.13
N ILE A 74 2.23 -16.50 2.20
CA ILE A 74 0.81 -16.33 1.85
C ILE A 74 0.57 -16.31 0.34
N ARG A 75 -0.70 -16.45 -0.06
CA ARG A 75 -1.14 -16.42 -1.46
C ARG A 75 -2.04 -15.23 -1.82
N ILE A 76 -2.59 -14.54 -0.83
CA ILE A 76 -3.37 -13.31 -1.05
C ILE A 76 -2.44 -12.16 -1.49
N PRO A 77 -2.95 -11.13 -2.19
CA PRO A 77 -2.14 -10.05 -2.72
C PRO A 77 -1.40 -9.25 -1.65
N VAL A 78 -0.20 -8.78 -1.99
CA VAL A 78 0.55 -7.77 -1.26
C VAL A 78 0.51 -6.45 -2.01
N ILE A 79 -0.08 -5.42 -1.40
CA ILE A 79 -0.35 -4.12 -2.01
C ILE A 79 0.45 -3.04 -1.28
N LEU A 80 1.19 -2.21 -2.02
CA LEU A 80 1.90 -1.09 -1.43
C LEU A 80 0.94 0.03 -1.05
N PHE A 81 1.10 0.57 0.15
CA PHE A 81 0.49 1.81 0.64
C PHE A 81 1.59 2.83 0.94
N PRO A 82 2.21 3.39 -0.12
CA PRO A 82 3.41 4.19 0.00
C PRO A 82 3.11 5.56 0.60
N ASN A 83 4.01 6.03 1.47
CA ASN A 83 4.04 7.43 1.92
C ASN A 83 4.80 8.35 0.95
N ASN A 84 5.71 7.78 0.13
CA ASN A 84 6.53 8.48 -0.86
C ASN A 84 7.11 7.48 -1.88
N VAL A 85 7.83 7.96 -2.90
CA VAL A 85 8.49 7.20 -3.98
C VAL A 85 9.47 6.14 -3.46
N THR A 86 10.05 6.34 -2.28
CA THR A 86 10.94 5.35 -1.63
C THR A 86 10.21 4.08 -1.16
N GLY A 87 8.87 4.13 -1.06
CA GLY A 87 8.02 2.99 -0.73
C GLY A 87 7.67 2.08 -1.90
N ILE A 88 8.28 2.28 -3.08
CA ILE A 88 7.98 1.49 -4.28
C ILE A 88 8.91 0.29 -4.38
N SER A 89 8.36 -0.91 -4.19
CA SER A 89 9.09 -2.19 -4.32
C SER A 89 8.55 -3.01 -5.48
N ARG A 90 9.45 -3.59 -6.29
CA ARG A 90 9.10 -4.45 -7.43
C ARG A 90 8.51 -5.82 -7.06
N TYR A 91 8.53 -6.18 -5.77
CA TYR A 91 8.12 -7.51 -5.33
C TYR A 91 6.65 -7.57 -4.93
N ALA A 92 5.99 -6.43 -4.76
CA ALA A 92 4.55 -6.34 -4.50
C ALA A 92 3.73 -6.70 -5.76
N ASP A 93 2.44 -6.96 -5.56
CA ASP A 93 1.52 -7.30 -6.65
C ASP A 93 0.85 -6.05 -7.23
N ALA A 94 0.57 -5.06 -6.38
CA ALA A 94 -0.04 -3.79 -6.75
C ALA A 94 0.46 -2.64 -5.87
N ILE A 95 0.10 -1.43 -6.26
CA ILE A 95 0.34 -0.20 -5.52
C ILE A 95 -0.95 0.62 -5.48
N TRP A 96 -1.33 1.08 -4.29
CA TRP A 96 -2.31 2.15 -4.17
C TRP A 96 -1.71 3.43 -4.75
N PHE A 97 -2.13 3.79 -5.97
CA PHE A 97 -1.62 4.95 -6.68
C PHE A 97 -2.42 6.18 -6.25
N MET A 98 -2.07 6.68 -5.07
CA MET A 98 -2.84 7.65 -4.31
C MET A 98 -2.67 9.09 -4.80
N SER A 99 -3.71 9.90 -4.68
CA SER A 99 -3.64 11.37 -4.65
C SER A 99 -4.21 11.87 -3.30
N LEU A 100 -3.42 12.62 -2.52
CA LEU A 100 -3.89 13.17 -1.24
C LEU A 100 -4.73 14.43 -1.51
N LEU A 101 -6.03 14.23 -1.70
CA LEU A 101 -6.94 15.21 -2.33
C LEU A 101 -7.14 16.48 -1.51
N ASN A 102 -7.00 16.40 -0.20
CA ASN A 102 -7.07 17.56 0.69
C ASN A 102 -5.70 18.08 1.13
N SER A 103 -4.63 17.80 0.37
CA SER A 103 -3.33 18.44 0.59
C SER A 103 -3.29 19.86 0.02
N THR A 104 -2.63 20.76 0.75
CA THR A 104 -2.26 22.10 0.26
C THR A 104 -0.95 22.11 -0.52
N ASP A 105 -0.25 20.97 -0.62
CA ASP A 105 1.02 20.83 -1.30
C ASP A 105 0.86 20.00 -2.59
N PRO A 106 1.08 20.61 -3.78
CA PRO A 106 0.99 19.91 -5.07
C PRO A 106 1.87 18.66 -5.17
N TYR A 107 2.91 18.56 -4.35
CA TYR A 107 3.74 17.37 -4.25
C TYR A 107 2.92 16.12 -3.91
N PHE A 108 1.99 16.20 -2.94
CA PHE A 108 1.16 15.06 -2.53
C PHE A 108 -0.10 14.87 -3.39
N LEU A 109 -0.50 15.90 -4.16
CA LEU A 109 -1.60 15.80 -5.12
C LEU A 109 -1.17 15.05 -6.39
N MET A 110 0.00 15.39 -6.95
CA MET A 110 0.48 14.82 -8.22
C MET A 110 2.00 14.71 -8.37
N GLY A 111 2.79 15.46 -7.59
CA GLY A 111 4.25 15.48 -7.75
C GLY A 111 4.93 14.13 -7.47
N ALA A 112 4.64 13.51 -6.31
CA ALA A 112 5.18 12.21 -5.94
C ALA A 112 4.74 11.10 -6.91
N GLN A 113 3.53 11.21 -7.46
CA GLN A 113 2.92 10.30 -8.42
C GLN A 113 3.64 10.38 -9.76
N VAL A 114 3.91 11.60 -10.25
CA VAL A 114 4.71 11.82 -11.46
C VAL A 114 6.11 11.24 -11.30
N LEU A 115 6.75 11.43 -10.14
CA LEU A 115 8.08 10.88 -9.85
C LEU A 115 8.06 9.34 -9.74
N GLY A 116 7.01 8.76 -9.16
CA GLY A 116 6.87 7.33 -8.94
C GLY A 116 6.40 6.54 -10.17
N ALA A 117 5.64 7.15 -11.07
CA ALA A 117 5.03 6.49 -12.23
C ALA A 117 6.03 5.71 -13.11
N PRO A 118 7.23 6.22 -13.44
CA PRO A 118 8.22 5.46 -14.19
C PRO A 118 8.66 4.18 -13.48
N LEU A 119 8.82 4.21 -12.14
CA LEU A 119 9.19 3.04 -11.35
C LEU A 119 8.06 2.01 -11.32
N VAL A 120 6.82 2.45 -11.09
CA VAL A 120 5.62 1.59 -11.11
C VAL A 120 5.52 0.85 -12.44
N LYS A 121 5.64 1.58 -13.55
CA LYS A 121 5.62 1.00 -14.90
C LYS A 121 6.78 0.03 -15.13
N ARG A 122 8.01 0.42 -14.76
CA ARG A 122 9.21 -0.42 -14.92
C ARG A 122 9.13 -1.72 -14.12
N PHE A 123 8.52 -1.67 -12.93
CA PHE A 123 8.38 -2.84 -12.06
C PHE A 123 7.18 -3.72 -12.42
N GLY A 124 6.31 -3.28 -13.33
CA GLY A 124 5.11 -4.02 -13.70
C GLY A 124 4.11 -4.14 -12.54
N LEU A 125 4.16 -3.20 -11.59
CA LEU A 125 3.19 -3.10 -10.51
C LEU A 125 1.85 -2.68 -11.10
N GLU A 126 0.77 -3.30 -10.64
CA GLU A 126 -0.59 -2.84 -10.97
C GLU A 126 -0.91 -1.55 -10.18
N PRO A 127 -1.09 -0.40 -10.84
CA PRO A 127 -1.50 0.82 -10.17
C PRO A 127 -3.01 0.82 -9.96
N ILE A 128 -3.45 0.75 -8.71
CA ILE A 128 -4.87 0.91 -8.36
C ILE A 128 -5.13 2.37 -8.04
N PRO A 129 -5.91 3.11 -8.87
CA PRO A 129 -6.12 4.54 -8.69
C PRO A 129 -6.92 4.80 -7.40
N MET A 130 -6.42 5.68 -6.53
CA MET A 130 -7.09 5.98 -5.25
C MET A 130 -7.06 7.47 -4.92
N GLY A 131 -8.23 8.03 -4.61
CA GLY A 131 -8.32 9.30 -3.89
C GLY A 131 -8.11 9.05 -2.40
N TYR A 132 -7.16 9.74 -1.79
CA TYR A 132 -6.86 9.65 -0.36
C TYR A 132 -7.26 10.96 0.32
N ILE A 133 -8.13 10.87 1.34
CA ILE A 133 -8.62 12.03 2.09
C ILE A 133 -8.32 11.79 3.56
N ILE A 134 -7.70 12.76 4.20
CA ILE A 134 -7.44 12.74 5.63
C ILE A 134 -8.61 13.38 6.37
N VAL A 135 -9.12 12.71 7.40
CA VAL A 135 -10.28 13.12 8.19
C VAL A 135 -9.93 13.27 9.67
N GLY A 136 -10.73 14.03 10.42
CA GLY A 136 -10.56 14.20 11.86
C GLY A 136 -9.26 14.89 12.26
N GLU A 137 -8.55 14.40 13.30
CA GLU A 137 -7.28 15.00 13.75
C GLU A 137 -6.13 14.83 12.73
N GLY A 138 -6.31 13.97 11.74
CA GLY A 138 -5.40 13.71 10.62
C GLY A 138 -4.09 12.97 10.96
N GLY A 139 -3.63 13.02 12.22
CA GLY A 139 -2.44 12.35 12.69
C GLY A 139 -1.16 12.76 11.95
N THR A 140 -0.11 11.92 12.02
CA THR A 140 1.17 12.20 11.36
C THR A 140 1.03 12.36 9.84
N ALA A 141 0.15 11.58 9.21
CA ALA A 141 -0.10 11.68 7.78
C ALA A 141 -0.64 13.06 7.38
N GLY A 142 -1.51 13.67 8.20
CA GLY A 142 -2.07 15.00 7.95
C GLY A 142 -1.02 16.09 8.03
N VAL A 143 -0.16 16.03 9.06
CA VAL A 143 0.92 16.99 9.27
C VAL A 143 1.96 16.92 8.15
N ILE A 144 2.47 15.71 7.86
CA ILE A 144 3.51 15.52 6.82
C ILE A 144 2.95 15.80 5.42
N GLY A 145 1.73 15.31 5.16
CA GLY A 145 1.03 15.50 3.89
C GLY A 145 0.48 16.90 3.67
N ARG A 146 0.65 17.83 4.63
CA ARG A 146 0.08 19.20 4.61
C ARG A 146 -1.41 19.20 4.26
N ALA A 147 -2.13 18.23 4.81
CA ALA A 147 -3.55 18.07 4.58
C ALA A 147 -4.34 19.12 5.38
N THR A 148 -5.50 19.49 4.86
CA THR A 148 -6.57 20.18 5.59
C THR A 148 -7.63 19.13 5.92
N PRO A 149 -7.58 18.50 7.11
CA PRO A 149 -8.52 17.44 7.47
C PRO A 149 -9.97 17.95 7.44
N ILE A 150 -10.89 17.06 7.08
CA ILE A 150 -12.34 17.33 7.08
C ILE A 150 -13.07 16.50 8.12
#